data_AF-A0AAW1BCQ5-F1
#
_entry.id   AF-A0AAW1BCQ5-F1
#
_cell.length_a   1.000
_cell.length_b   1.000
_cell.length_c   1.000
_cell.angle_alpha   90.00
_cell.angle_beta   90.00
_cell.angle_gamma   90.00
#
_symmetry.space_group_name_H-M   'P 1'
#
loop_
_entity.id
_entity.type
_entity.pdbx_description
1 polymer ?
#
loop_
_entity_poly.entity_id
_entity_poly.type
_entity_poly.pdbx_seq_one_letter_code
_entity_poly.pdbx_strand_id
1 'polypeptide(L)'
;MRSLWWWGAAELATVLFLGEAKSKFAPLPDITNRTFINQYIDIHNKFRSEVKPSASNMLYMTFDLALARIARAWANKCVWKHNPNQSAPKYVDIIPR
;
A
#
# COMPACT_ATOMS: atom_id res chain seq x y z
N MET A 1 56.78 5.91 -13.84
CA MET A 1 55.54 6.71 -13.73
C MET A 1 54.54 6.18 -14.75
N ARG A 2 53.74 5.17 -14.40
CA ARG A 2 52.73 4.58 -15.28
C ARG A 2 51.36 5.02 -14.78
N SER A 3 50.64 5.68 -15.67
CA SER A 3 49.41 6.43 -15.45
C SER A 3 48.30 5.60 -14.79
N LEU A 4 47.89 6.00 -13.58
CA LEU A 4 46.71 5.50 -12.86
C LEU A 4 45.38 6.08 -13.41
N TRP A 5 45.41 6.82 -14.52
CA TRP A 5 44.24 7.55 -15.05
C TRP A 5 43.28 6.64 -15.82
N TRP A 6 43.71 5.43 -16.19
CA TRP A 6 42.89 4.49 -16.96
C TRP A 6 41.86 3.75 -16.09
N TRP A 7 42.16 3.53 -14.81
CA TRP A 7 41.27 2.81 -13.90
C TRP A 7 40.06 3.66 -13.49
N GLY A 8 40.25 4.98 -13.33
CA GLY A 8 39.15 5.90 -12.99
C GLY A 8 38.11 6.08 -14.11
N ALA A 9 38.53 6.02 -15.37
CA ALA A 9 37.63 6.10 -16.52
C ALA A 9 36.82 4.78 -16.70
N ALA A 10 37.42 3.63 -16.38
CA ALA A 10 36.76 2.33 -16.45
C ALA A 10 35.65 2.20 -15.38
N GLU A 11 35.89 2.67 -14.16
CA GLU A 11 34.90 2.65 -13.06
C GLU A 11 33.63 3.47 -13.41
N LEU A 12 33.80 4.69 -13.93
CA LEU A 12 32.70 5.58 -14.31
C LEU A 12 31.85 5.05 -15.48
N ALA A 13 32.47 4.35 -16.44
CA ALA A 13 31.75 3.71 -17.52
C ALA A 13 30.83 2.58 -17.00
N THR A 14 31.29 1.81 -16.02
CA THR A 14 30.53 0.68 -15.46
C THR A 14 29.20 1.11 -14.83
N VAL A 15 29.18 2.28 -14.16
CA VAL A 15 27.95 2.85 -13.56
C VAL A 15 26.97 3.35 -14.62
N LEU A 16 27.46 3.82 -15.78
CA LEU A 16 26.62 4.26 -16.90
C LEU A 16 26.07 3.08 -17.73
N PHE A 17 26.69 1.90 -17.69
CA PHE A 17 26.25 0.70 -18.41
C PHE A 17 25.32 -0.23 -17.61
N LEU A 18 25.29 -0.11 -16.28
CA LEU A 18 24.31 -0.81 -15.43
C LEU A 18 23.00 -0.02 -15.41
N GLY A 19 22.19 -0.21 -16.45
CA GLY A 19 20.85 0.35 -16.54
C GLY A 19 19.98 0.00 -15.32
N GLU A 20 19.04 0.91 -15.00
CA GLU A 20 18.10 0.77 -13.89
C GLU A 20 17.38 -0.59 -13.93
N ALA A 21 17.51 -1.36 -12.85
CA ALA A 21 16.77 -2.60 -12.68
C ALA A 21 15.27 -2.32 -12.57
N LYS A 22 14.53 -2.49 -13.67
CA LYS A 22 13.07 -2.39 -13.66
C LYS A 22 12.48 -3.55 -12.83
N SER A 23 11.70 -3.22 -11.82
CA SER A 23 10.97 -4.20 -11.01
C SER A 23 10.12 -5.10 -11.91
N LYS A 24 10.24 -6.43 -11.74
CA LYS A 24 9.47 -7.43 -12.50
C LYS A 24 8.00 -7.52 -12.05
N PHE A 25 7.62 -6.83 -10.98
CA PHE A 25 6.25 -6.88 -10.46
C PHE A 25 5.38 -5.85 -11.18
N ALA A 26 4.17 -6.27 -11.55
CA ALA A 26 3.14 -5.34 -11.98
C ALA A 26 2.95 -4.26 -10.91
N PRO A 27 2.76 -2.98 -11.29
CA PRO A 27 2.55 -1.92 -10.33
C PRO A 27 1.32 -2.26 -9.48
N LEU A 28 1.46 -2.13 -8.15
CA LEU A 28 0.35 -2.30 -7.21
C LEU A 28 -0.74 -1.25 -7.51
N PRO A 29 -2.03 -1.59 -7.31
CA PRO A 29 -3.11 -0.64 -7.53
C PRO A 29 -2.98 0.58 -6.60
N ASP A 30 -3.31 1.76 -7.11
CA ASP A 30 -3.38 2.99 -6.31
C ASP A 30 -4.59 2.96 -5.35
N ILE A 31 -4.53 3.71 -4.25
CA ILE A 31 -5.63 3.85 -3.28
C ILE A 31 -6.87 4.52 -3.89
N THR A 32 -6.76 5.16 -5.05
CA THR A 32 -7.89 5.72 -5.80
C THR A 32 -8.35 4.82 -6.96
N ASN A 33 -7.76 3.64 -7.13
CA ASN A 33 -8.16 2.71 -8.18
C ASN A 33 -9.56 2.13 -7.88
N ARG A 34 -10.55 2.49 -8.70
CA ARG A 34 -11.96 2.11 -8.48
C ARG A 34 -12.18 0.60 -8.47
N THR A 35 -11.52 -0.13 -9.36
CA THR A 35 -11.65 -1.60 -9.43
C THR A 35 -11.16 -2.25 -8.14
N PHE A 36 -9.99 -1.83 -7.66
CA PHE A 36 -9.43 -2.28 -6.39
C PHE A 36 -10.35 -1.93 -5.22
N ILE A 37 -10.84 -0.70 -5.15
CA ILE A 37 -11.76 -0.25 -4.09
C ILE A 37 -13.03 -1.11 -4.07
N ASN A 38 -13.66 -1.33 -5.23
CA ASN A 38 -14.89 -2.10 -5.30
C ASN A 38 -14.65 -3.54 -4.85
N GLN A 39 -13.61 -4.20 -5.37
CA GLN A 39 -13.25 -5.56 -4.97
C GLN A 39 -12.97 -5.66 -3.46
N TYR A 40 -12.27 -4.67 -2.91
CA TYR A 40 -11.99 -4.57 -1.48
C TYR A 40 -13.29 -4.46 -0.66
N ILE A 41 -14.20 -3.55 -1.00
CA ILE A 41 -15.46 -3.39 -0.27
C ILE A 41 -16.32 -4.66 -0.40
N ASP A 42 -16.46 -5.19 -1.61
CA ASP A 42 -17.33 -6.33 -1.91
C ASP A 42 -16.93 -7.57 -1.12
N ILE A 43 -15.63 -7.89 -1.06
CA ILE A 43 -15.18 -9.07 -0.34
C ILE A 43 -15.33 -8.91 1.17
N HIS A 44 -15.12 -7.72 1.72
CA HIS A 44 -15.34 -7.46 3.15
C HIS A 44 -16.82 -7.59 3.50
N ASN A 45 -17.71 -6.98 2.71
CA ASN A 45 -19.15 -7.05 2.94
C ASN A 45 -19.71 -8.46 2.75
N LYS A 46 -19.17 -9.24 1.80
CA LYS A 46 -19.51 -10.67 1.65
C LYS A 46 -19.22 -11.44 2.95
N PHE A 47 -18.01 -11.34 3.49
CA PHE A 47 -17.70 -12.06 4.72
C PHE A 47 -18.49 -11.53 5.93
N ARG A 48 -18.79 -10.23 5.98
CA ARG A 48 -19.65 -9.63 7.02
C ARG A 48 -21.09 -10.14 6.96
N SER A 49 -21.63 -10.42 5.77
CA SER A 49 -22.99 -10.95 5.63
C SER A 49 -23.09 -12.46 5.89
N GLU A 50 -21.99 -13.19 5.71
CA GLU A 50 -21.93 -14.64 5.86
C GLU A 50 -21.54 -15.13 7.27
N VAL A 51 -21.34 -14.22 8.24
CA VAL A 51 -20.94 -14.57 9.62
C VAL A 51 -21.91 -15.56 10.29
N LYS A 52 -21.37 -16.42 11.16
CA LYS A 52 -22.12 -17.42 11.94
C LYS A 52 -21.71 -17.36 13.43
N PRO A 53 -22.67 -17.20 14.36
CA PRO A 53 -24.11 -16.99 14.14
C PRO A 53 -24.39 -15.66 13.41
N SER A 54 -25.59 -15.53 12.84
CA SER A 54 -25.97 -14.30 12.14
C SER A 54 -25.92 -13.10 13.09
N ALA A 55 -25.34 -11.99 12.63
CA ALA A 55 -25.30 -10.75 13.38
C ALA A 55 -26.57 -9.94 13.16
N SER A 56 -27.20 -9.46 14.24
CA SER A 56 -28.44 -8.68 14.19
C SER A 56 -28.25 -7.22 13.78
N ASN A 57 -27.02 -6.70 13.86
CA ASN A 57 -26.71 -5.28 13.67
C ASN A 57 -25.39 -5.04 12.90
N MET A 58 -25.04 -5.93 11.97
CA MET A 58 -23.84 -5.77 11.16
C MET A 58 -23.97 -4.58 10.19
N LEU A 59 -23.16 -3.54 10.37
CA LEU A 59 -23.17 -2.36 9.49
C LEU A 59 -22.63 -2.69 8.09
N TYR A 60 -23.09 -1.98 7.07
CA TYR A 60 -22.50 -2.06 5.74
C TYR A 60 -21.18 -1.28 5.71
N MET A 61 -20.12 -1.88 5.17
CA MET A 61 -18.81 -1.24 5.09
C MET A 61 -18.70 -0.40 3.81
N THR A 62 -18.18 0.81 3.94
CA THR A 62 -17.84 1.71 2.83
C THR A 62 -16.34 1.99 2.81
N PHE A 63 -15.85 2.61 1.74
CA PHE A 63 -14.46 3.00 1.62
C PHE A 63 -14.24 4.44 2.07
N ASP A 64 -13.24 4.64 2.93
CA ASP A 64 -12.80 5.95 3.40
C ASP A 64 -11.42 6.28 2.81
N LEU A 65 -11.36 7.33 1.99
CA LEU A 65 -10.13 7.77 1.34
C LEU A 65 -9.11 8.35 2.34
N ALA A 66 -9.55 9.00 3.41
CA ALA A 66 -8.65 9.49 4.46
C ALA A 66 -8.00 8.32 5.19
N LEU A 67 -8.77 7.27 5.50
CA LEU A 67 -8.25 6.04 6.08
C LEU A 67 -7.25 5.35 5.14
N ALA A 68 -7.53 5.29 3.83
CA ALA A 68 -6.63 4.72 2.84
C ALA A 68 -5.29 5.50 2.73
N ARG A 69 -5.32 6.83 2.89
CA ARG A 69 -4.09 7.66 2.95
C ARG A 69 -3.24 7.33 4.17
N ILE A 70 -3.87 7.15 5.33
CA ILE A 70 -3.17 6.73 6.57
C ILE A 70 -2.54 5.35 6.37
N ALA A 71 -3.28 4.40 5.80
CA ALA A 71 -2.79 3.05 5.53
C ALA A 71 -1.59 3.06 4.57
N ARG A 72 -1.66 3.83 3.47
CA ARG A 72 -0.53 4.01 2.54
C ARG A 72 0.69 4.60 3.24
N ALA A 73 0.50 5.66 4.03
CA ALA A 73 1.61 6.31 4.72
C ALA A 73 2.34 5.37 5.70
N TRP A 74 1.59 4.46 6.34
CA TRP A 74 2.18 3.42 7.18
C TRP A 74 2.86 2.31 6.36
N ALA A 75 2.20 1.80 5.32
CA ALA A 75 2.73 0.74 4.45
C ALA A 75 4.05 1.15 3.79
N ASN A 76 4.19 2.42 3.39
CA ASN A 76 5.42 2.96 2.80
C ASN A 76 6.63 2.95 3.74
N LYS A 77 6.43 2.74 5.04
CA LYS A 77 7.55 2.56 5.99
C LYS A 77 8.17 1.18 5.91
N CYS A 78 7.51 0.21 5.26
CA CYS A 78 7.95 -1.18 5.14
C CYS A 78 8.23 -1.85 6.50
N VAL A 79 7.49 -1.48 7.54
CA VAL A 79 7.60 -2.04 8.89
C VAL A 79 6.44 -2.99 9.16
N TRP A 80 6.75 -4.25 9.46
CA TRP A 80 5.77 -5.26 9.86
C TRP A 80 5.35 -5.10 11.33
N LYS A 81 4.68 -3.99 11.65
CA LYS A 81 4.11 -3.66 12.97
C LYS A 81 2.80 -2.89 12.78
N HIS A 82 2.02 -2.75 13.85
CA HIS A 82 0.89 -1.81 13.86
C HIS A 82 1.38 -0.37 13.87
N ASN A 83 0.61 0.52 13.24
CA ASN A 83 0.85 1.96 13.29
C ASN A 83 0.66 2.44 14.74
N PRO A 84 1.72 2.94 15.42
CA PRO A 84 1.64 3.32 16.83
C PRO A 84 0.73 4.53 17.07
N ASN A 85 0.50 5.36 16.03
CA ASN A 85 -0.36 6.53 16.09
C ASN A 85 -1.82 6.21 15.75
N GLN A 86 -2.12 4.95 15.43
CA GLN A 86 -3.46 4.48 15.14
C GLN A 86 -3.97 3.66 16.32
N SER A 87 -4.35 4.36 17.40
CA SER A 87 -5.35 3.80 18.33
C SER A 87 -6.63 3.56 17.53
N ALA A 88 -7.30 2.43 17.77
CA ALA A 88 -8.50 1.95 17.05
C ALA A 88 -9.38 3.06 16.45
N PRO A 89 -9.93 2.87 15.23
CA PRO A 89 -10.70 3.91 14.54
C PRO A 89 -11.76 4.46 15.49
N LYS A 90 -11.77 5.78 15.68
CA LYS A 90 -12.87 6.44 16.38
C LYS A 90 -14.12 6.04 15.61
N TYR A 91 -15.04 5.35 16.28
CA TYR A 91 -16.26 4.74 15.76
C TYR A 91 -17.25 5.75 15.13
N VAL A 92 -16.81 7.00 14.91
CA VAL A 92 -17.66 8.18 14.81
C VAL A 92 -17.76 8.72 13.37
N ASP A 93 -16.93 8.26 12.44
CA ASP A 93 -16.94 8.79 11.05
C ASP A 93 -17.71 7.89 10.06
N ILE A 94 -18.35 6.80 10.52
CA ILE A 94 -19.10 5.85 9.65
C ILE A 94 -20.55 6.31 9.36
N ILE A 95 -20.98 7.48 9.85
CA ILE A 95 -22.25 8.08 9.40
C ILE A 95 -21.99 9.54 9.06
N PRO A 96 -22.03 9.86 7.76
CA PRO A 96 -23.26 10.47 7.29
C PRO A 96 -23.80 9.74 6.07
N ARG A 97 -25.14 9.67 6.01
CA ARG A 97 -25.86 9.54 4.74
C ARG A 97 -25.32 10.51 3.70
#